data_AF-A0AAE4FSN1-F1
#
_entry.id   AF-A0AAE4FSN1-F1
#
_cell.length_a   1.000
_cell.length_b   1.000
_cell.length_c   1.000
_cell.angle_alpha   90.00
_cell.angle_beta   90.00
_cell.angle_gamma   90.00
#
_symmetry.space_group_name_H-M   'P 1'
#
loop_
_entity.id
_entity.type
_entity.pdbx_description
1 polymer ?
#
loop_
_entity_poly.entity_id
_entity_poly.type
_entity_poly.pdbx_seq_one_letter_code
_entity_poly.pdbx_strand_id
1 'polypeptide(L)' 'MIKTISSPAPLLLNYLKQDLSLSPESIDLAMRQWRQSRGPLPIILWQYGLITLAQLDQLYDWLDQHPQAS' A
#
# COMPACT_ATOMS: atom_id res chain seq x y z
N MET A 1 5.65 0.28 24.23
CA MET A 1 5.55 1.39 23.25
C MET A 1 4.70 0.90 22.10
N ILE A 2 3.52 1.48 21.92
CA ILE A 2 2.58 1.21 20.81
C ILE A 2 3.25 1.62 19.50
N LYS A 3 3.49 0.67 18.58
CA LYS A 3 3.99 0.95 17.22
C LYS A 3 3.04 1.95 16.57
N THR A 4 3.51 3.16 16.39
CA THR A 4 2.77 4.25 15.76
C THR A 4 2.36 3.87 14.35
N ILE A 5 1.07 4.00 14.05
CA ILE A 5 0.40 3.87 12.73
C ILE A 5 0.80 5.04 11.80
N SER A 6 2.11 5.31 11.69
CA SER A 6 2.61 6.60 11.22
C SER A 6 3.05 6.56 9.76
N SER A 7 2.08 6.46 8.86
CA SER A 7 2.22 6.67 7.41
C SER A 7 3.09 5.63 6.65
N PRO A 8 2.70 5.21 5.43
CA PRO A 8 3.58 4.44 4.56
C PRO A 8 4.85 5.24 4.26
N ALA A 9 5.96 4.52 4.07
CA ALA A 9 7.22 5.12 3.66
C ALA A 9 7.02 5.95 2.37
N PRO A 10 7.69 7.10 2.21
CA PRO A 10 7.60 7.91 1.00
C PRO A 10 7.94 7.12 -0.28
N LEU A 11 8.84 6.14 -0.17
CA LEU A 11 9.24 5.27 -1.27
C LEU A 11 8.05 4.40 -1.75
N LEU A 12 7.28 3.82 -0.83
CA LEU A 12 6.10 3.02 -1.16
C LEU A 12 5.03 3.90 -1.83
N LEU A 13 4.80 5.11 -1.30
CA LEU A 13 3.85 6.04 -1.93
C LEU A 13 4.24 6.42 -3.36
N ASN A 14 5.53 6.57 -3.64
CA ASN A 14 6.00 6.84 -5.00
C ASN A 14 5.79 5.64 -5.92
N TYR A 15 6.12 4.44 -5.46
CA TYR A 15 5.89 3.20 -6.21
C TYR A 15 4.41 2.99 -6.55
N LEU A 16 3.52 3.17 -5.57
CA LEU A 16 2.08 3.08 -5.79
C LEU A 16 1.59 4.07 -6.87
N LYS A 17 2.15 5.29 -6.90
CA LYS A 17 1.77 6.32 -7.88
C LYS A 17 2.37 6.10 -9.26
N GLN A 18 3.64 5.72 -9.32
CA GLN A 18 4.41 5.70 -10.56
C GLN A 18 4.34 4.34 -11.24
N ASP A 19 4.65 3.27 -10.50
CA ASP A 19 4.73 1.91 -11.04
C ASP A 19 3.37 1.22 -11.09
N LEU A 20 2.55 1.38 -10.04
CA LEU A 20 1.18 0.84 -10.04
C LEU A 20 0.14 1.80 -10.65
N SER A 21 0.55 3.02 -11.02
CA SER A 21 -0.32 4.03 -11.63
C SER A 21 -1.58 4.34 -10.82
N LEU A 22 -1.51 4.24 -9.48
CA LEU A 22 -2.65 4.53 -8.62
C LEU A 22 -2.95 6.03 -8.57
N SER A 23 -4.23 6.36 -8.70
CA SER A 23 -4.68 7.73 -8.56
C SER A 23 -4.53 8.22 -7.10
N PRO A 24 -4.35 9.54 -6.88
CA PRO A 24 -4.30 10.11 -5.53
C PRO A 24 -5.52 9.72 -4.68
N GLU A 25 -6.71 9.68 -5.29
CA GLU A 25 -7.97 9.33 -4.63
C GLU A 25 -7.99 7.85 -4.19
N SER A 26 -7.45 6.96 -5.02
CA SER A 26 -7.32 5.53 -4.71
C SER A 26 -6.39 5.32 -3.52
N ILE A 27 -5.26 6.02 -3.50
CA ILE A 27 -4.31 5.99 -2.38
C ILE A 27 -4.97 6.54 -1.11
N ASP A 28 -5.68 7.67 -1.20
CA ASP A 28 -6.37 8.25 -0.05
C ASP A 28 -7.45 7.32 0.53
N LEU A 29 -8.21 6.64 -0.34
CA LEU A 29 -9.19 5.65 0.08
C LEU A 29 -8.50 4.49 0.83
N ALA A 30 -7.48 3.89 0.23
CA ALA A 30 -6.73 2.79 0.85
C ALA A 30 -6.14 3.20 2.20
N MET A 31 -5.62 4.42 2.30
CA MET A 31 -5.04 4.97 3.52
C MET A 31 -6.07 5.21 4.63
N ARG A 32 -7.29 5.67 4.28
CA ARG A 32 -8.39 5.81 5.25
C ARG A 32 -8.80 4.45 5.81
N GLN A 33 -8.91 3.45 4.94
CA GLN A 33 -9.27 2.09 5.34
C GLN A 33 -8.15 1.41 6.14
N TRP A 34 -6.89 1.60 5.75
CA TRP A 34 -5.73 1.07 6.46
C TRP A 34 -5.62 1.59 7.90
N ARG A 35 -5.91 2.87 8.14
CA ARG A 35 -5.96 3.42 9.51
C ARG A 35 -7.08 2.81 10.36
N GLN A 36 -8.15 2.31 9.74
CA GLN A 36 -9.33 1.74 10.41
C GLN A 36 -9.29 0.21 10.49
N SER A 37 -8.49 -0.43 9.65
CA SER A 37 -8.40 -1.88 9.49
C SER A 37 -7.24 -2.48 10.27
N ARG A 38 -7.32 -3.79 10.53
CA ARG A 38 -6.22 -4.61 11.08
C ARG A 38 -5.38 -5.29 9.99
N GLY A 39 -5.71 -5.07 8.71
CA GLY A 39 -5.05 -5.72 7.57
C GLY A 39 -3.85 -4.94 7.03
N PRO A 40 -2.91 -5.62 6.34
CA PRO A 40 -1.80 -4.97 5.67
C PRO A 40 -2.28 -4.19 4.43
N LEU A 41 -1.62 -3.06 4.13
CA LEU A 41 -2.00 -2.16 3.03
C LEU A 41 -2.15 -2.86 1.65
N PRO A 42 -1.26 -3.80 1.24
CA PRO A 42 -1.43 -4.54 -0.02
C PRO A 42 -2.78 -5.26 -0.14
N ILE A 43 -3.22 -5.92 0.93
CA ILE A 43 -4.50 -6.64 0.95
C ILE A 43 -5.68 -5.67 0.90
N ILE A 44 -5.56 -4.51 1.56
CA ILE A 44 -6.60 -3.47 1.49
C ILE A 44 -6.71 -2.91 0.08
N LEU A 45 -5.59 -2.67 -0.62
CA LEU A 45 -5.62 -2.22 -2.01
C LEU A 45 -6.37 -3.23 -2.90
N TRP A 46 -6.11 -4.53 -2.73
CA TRP A 46 -6.77 -5.58 -3.51
C TRP A 46 -8.25 -5.76 -3.14
N GLN A 47 -8.60 -5.78 -1.85
CA GLN A 47 -9.97 -5.99 -1.37
C GLN A 47 -10.94 -4.91 -1.86
N TYR A 48 -10.45 -3.69 -2.03
CA TYR A 48 -11.23 -2.56 -2.56
C TYR A 48 -11.16 -2.45 -4.10
N GLY A 49 -10.51 -3.40 -4.78
CA GLY A 49 -10.37 -3.40 -6.24
C GLY A 49 -9.49 -2.29 -6.79
N LEU A 50 -8.62 -1.70 -5.96
CA LEU A 50 -7.71 -0.61 -6.36
C LEU A 50 -6.50 -1.14 -7.13
N ILE A 51 -6.14 -2.40 -6.90
CA ILE A 51 -5.13 -3.13 -7.65
C ILE A 51 -5.66 -4.50 -8.05
N THR A 52 -5.15 -5.02 -9.16
CA THR A 52 -5.40 -6.41 -9.58
C THR A 52 -4.58 -7.41 -8.75
N LEU A 53 -4.90 -8.70 -8.83
CA LEU A 53 -4.10 -9.75 -8.19
C LEU A 53 -2.65 -9.78 -8.71
N ALA A 54 -2.43 -9.54 -10.01
CA ALA A 54 -1.08 -9.47 -10.56
C ALA A 54 -0.27 -8.28 -10.01
N GLN A 55 -0.91 -7.13 -9.81
CA GLN A 55 -0.29 -5.97 -9.17
C GLN A 55 -0.07 -6.17 -7.67
N LEU A 56 -0.91 -6.98 -7.02
CA LEU A 56 -0.70 -7.38 -5.63
C LEU A 56 0.58 -8.22 -5.50
N ASP A 57 0.78 -9.20 -6.38
CA ASP A 57 2.01 -9.99 -6.41
C ASP A 57 3.23 -9.08 -6.67
N GLN A 58 3.16 -8.19 -7.65
CA GLN A 58 4.22 -7.23 -7.95
C GLN A 58 4.56 -6.33 -6.75
N LEU A 59 3.53 -5.91 -6.00
CA LEU A 59 3.70 -5.09 -4.80
C LEU A 59 4.39 -5.88 -3.68
N TYR A 60 4.08 -7.16 -3.49
CA TYR A 60 4.77 -8.00 -2.53
C TYR A 60 6.23 -8.23 -2.91
N ASP A 61 6.53 -8.51 -4.17
CA ASP A 61 7.90 -8.63 -4.67
C ASP A 61 8.70 -7.34 -4.43
N TRP A 62 8.08 -6.19 -4.67
CA TRP A 62 8.71 -4.89 -4.45
C TRP A 62 8.98 -4.59 -2.97
N LEU A 63 8.09 -5.00 -2.07
CA LEU A 63 8.24 -4.84 -0.63
C LEU A 63 9.38 -5.72 -0.07
N ASP A 64 9.54 -6.94 -0.58
CA ASP A 64 10.64 -7.84 -0.22
C ASP A 64 12.00 -7.26 -0.61
N GLN A 65 12.08 -6.63 -1.78
CA GLN A 65 13.28 -5.93 -2.27
C GLN A 65 13.58 -4.62 -1.51
N HIS A 66 12.57 -4.02 -0.88
CA HIS A 66 12.68 -2.76 -0.14
C HIS A 66 12.19 -2.91 1.30
N PRO A 67 12.95 -3.59 2.18
CA PRO A 67 12.54 -3.84 3.56
C PRO A 67 12.30 -2.56 4.37
N GLN A 68 12.94 -1.44 4.01
CA GLN A 68 12.68 -0.11 4.60
C GLN A 68 11.32 0.51 4.23
N ALA A 69 10.61 -0.05 3.25
CA ALA A 69 9.30 0.41 2.79
C ALA A 69 8.13 -0.43 3.34
N SER A 70 8.43 -1.54 4.01
CA SER A 70 7.47 -2.47 4.64
C SER A 70 7.01 -2.01 6.03
#